data_AF-A0A2M7M5D7-F1
#
_entry.id   AF-A0A2M7M5D7-F1
#
_cell.length_a   1.000
_cell.length_b   1.000
_cell.length_c   1.000
_cell.angle_alpha   90.00
_cell.angle_beta   90.00
_cell.angle_gamma   90.00
#
_symmetry.space_group_name_H-M   'P 1'
#
loop_
_entity.id
_entity.type
_entity.pdbx_description
1 polymer ?
#
loop_
_entity_poly.entity_id
_entity_poly.type
_entity_poly.pdbx_seq_one_letter_code
_entity_poly.pdbx_strand_id
1 'polypeptide(L)' 'MAGKYCKLEDTAIKPKPDFNQLLKVLWRDGQPDYVPFYELFVSLPIMETILGKKLPDRVATVEFYYKAGYDYVPVWPGL' A
#
# COMPACT_ATOMS: atom_id res chain seq x y z
N MET A 1 24.16 -10.59 10.26
CA MET A 1 23.86 -10.74 8.82
C MET A 1 22.50 -10.10 8.58
N ALA A 2 22.40 -9.08 7.73
CA ALA A 2 21.10 -8.52 7.36
C ALA A 2 20.37 -9.57 6.52
N GLY A 3 19.21 -10.04 6.99
CA GLY A 3 18.36 -10.93 6.20
C GLY A 3 18.00 -10.22 4.90
N LYS A 4 18.10 -10.95 3.78
CA LYS A 4 17.76 -10.47 2.44
C LYS A 4 16.29 -10.02 2.46
N TYR A 5 16.04 -8.72 2.54
CA TYR A 5 14.67 -8.19 2.49
C TYR A 5 14.06 -8.51 1.13
N CYS A 6 12.89 -9.15 1.12
CA CYS A 6 12.14 -9.38 -0.12
C CYS A 6 11.67 -8.04 -0.66
N LYS A 7 11.94 -7.79 -1.95
CA LYS A 7 11.40 -6.63 -2.64
C LYS A 7 9.94 -6.89 -2.98
N LEU A 8 9.15 -5.83 -3.24
CA LEU A 8 7.77 -6.00 -3.71
C LEU A 8 7.71 -6.81 -5.01
N GLU A 9 8.68 -6.63 -5.90
CA GLU A 9 8.77 -7.41 -7.15
C GLU A 9 9.02 -8.92 -6.93
N ASP A 10 9.47 -9.33 -5.74
CA ASP A 10 9.66 -10.74 -5.38
C ASP A 10 8.36 -11.40 -4.86
N THR A 11 7.28 -10.63 -4.75
CA THR A 11 5.97 -11.11 -4.28
C THR A 11 5.07 -11.53 -5.45
N ALA A 12 3.95 -12.20 -5.14
CA ALA A 12 2.93 -12.52 -6.14
C ALA A 12 2.00 -11.33 -6.48
N ILE A 13 2.22 -10.15 -5.87
CA ILE A 13 1.37 -8.98 -6.05
C ILE A 13 1.55 -8.42 -7.47
N LYS A 14 0.44 -8.21 -8.17
CA LYS A 14 0.39 -7.52 -9.46
C LYS A 14 -0.48 -6.27 -9.29
N PRO A 15 0.13 -5.07 -9.15
CA PRO A 15 -0.61 -3.84 -8.88
C PRO A 15 -1.71 -3.59 -9.91
N LYS A 16 -2.96 -3.58 -9.44
CA LYS A 16 -4.13 -3.16 -10.21
C LYS A 16 -5.19 -2.61 -9.24
N PRO A 17 -4.88 -1.51 -8.53
CA PRO A 17 -5.79 -0.97 -7.53
C PRO A 17 -7.10 -0.55 -8.18
N ASP A 18 -8.21 -0.87 -7.52
CA ASP A 18 -9.56 -0.42 -7.85
C ASP A 18 -10.18 0.20 -6.60
N PHE A 19 -10.11 1.52 -6.50
CA PHE A 19 -10.60 2.29 -5.35
C PHE A 19 -12.09 2.04 -5.05
N ASN A 20 -12.88 1.56 -6.03
CA ASN A 20 -14.28 1.23 -5.80
C ASN A 20 -14.44 0.02 -4.85
N GLN A 21 -13.46 -0.87 -4.77
CA GLN A 21 -13.53 -2.07 -3.93
C GLN A 21 -13.57 -1.70 -2.45
N LEU A 22 -12.68 -0.80 -2.02
CA LEU A 22 -12.71 -0.28 -0.66
C LEU A 22 -13.97 0.57 -0.40
N LEU A 23 -14.40 1.38 -1.36
CA LEU A 23 -15.61 2.19 -1.23
C LEU A 23 -16.87 1.33 -1.00
N LYS A 24 -17.03 0.23 -1.73
CA LYS A 24 -18.11 -0.75 -1.49
C LYS A 24 -18.12 -1.23 -0.03
N VAL A 25 -16.95 -1.54 0.53
CA VAL A 25 -16.82 -1.97 1.93
C VAL A 25 -17.20 -0.83 2.90
N LEU A 26 -16.62 0.36 2.72
CA LEU A 26 -16.83 1.49 3.64
C LEU A 26 -18.28 1.99 3.64
N TRP A 27 -18.95 1.98 2.49
CA TRP A 27 -20.36 2.36 2.36
C TRP A 27 -21.34 1.22 2.56
N ARG A 28 -20.85 -0.02 2.75
CA ARG A 28 -21.68 -1.23 2.77
C ARG A 28 -22.55 -1.35 1.51
N ASP A 29 -22.01 -0.92 0.37
CA ASP A 29 -22.66 -0.89 -0.94
C ASP A 29 -22.32 -2.16 -1.72
N GLY A 30 -22.95 -3.27 -1.33
CA GLY A 30 -22.72 -4.58 -1.92
C GLY A 30 -21.43 -5.27 -1.48
N GLN A 31 -21.11 -6.37 -2.16
CA GLN A 31 -19.93 -7.20 -1.90
C GLN A 31 -18.78 -6.76 -2.81
N PRO A 32 -17.55 -6.56 -2.27
CA PRO A 32 -16.39 -6.32 -3.13
C PRO A 32 -15.97 -7.63 -3.82
N ASP A 33 -15.30 -7.51 -4.98
CA ASP A 33 -14.87 -8.64 -5.81
C ASP A 33 -13.73 -9.43 -5.13
N TYR A 34 -13.03 -8.79 -4.21
CA TYR A 34 -12.01 -9.34 -3.34
C TYR A 34 -11.98 -8.57 -2.02
N VAL A 35 -11.30 -9.11 -1.00
CA VAL A 35 -11.11 -8.39 0.27
C VAL A 35 -10.05 -7.31 0.06
N PRO A 36 -10.39 -6.00 0.14
CA PRO A 36 -9.41 -4.94 -0.02
C PRO A 36 -8.38 -4.99 1.12
N PHE A 37 -7.10 -4.74 0.80
CA PHE A 37 -6.09 -4.57 1.84
C PHE A 37 -6.29 -3.23 2.57
N TYR A 38 -6.09 -3.25 3.89
CA TYR A 38 -6.24 -2.07 4.74
C TYR A 38 -5.20 -2.07 5.86
N GLU A 39 -4.27 -1.11 5.80
CA GLU A 39 -3.18 -0.85 6.75
C GLU A 39 -3.05 0.66 7.05
N LEU A 40 -3.32 1.05 8.29
CA LEU A 40 -3.32 2.45 8.72
C LEU A 40 -1.92 2.97 9.10
N PHE A 41 -1.04 2.11 9.61
CA PHE A 41 0.22 2.54 10.22
C PHE A 41 1.40 1.69 9.77
N VAL A 42 1.58 1.54 8.45
CA VAL A 42 2.80 0.97 7.92
C VAL A 42 4.00 1.80 8.38
N SER A 43 4.98 1.14 8.97
CA SER A 43 6.16 1.84 9.50
C SER A 43 7.01 2.39 8.35
N LEU A 44 7.53 3.62 8.51
CA LEU A 44 8.44 4.24 7.54
C LEU A 44 9.65 3.33 7.20
N PRO A 45 10.33 2.67 8.15
CA PRO A 45 11.46 1.79 7.82
C PRO A 45 11.08 0.64 6.88
N ILE A 46 9.85 0.14 6.96
CA ILE A 46 9.35 -0.91 6.06
C ILE A 46 9.14 -0.35 4.65
N MET A 47 8.48 0.81 4.53
CA MET A 47 8.30 1.46 3.24
C MET A 47 9.64 1.79 2.58
N GLU A 48 10.60 2.33 3.34
CA GLU A 48 11.95 2.64 2.85
C GLU A 48 12.70 1.40 2.37
N THR A 49 12.61 0.31 3.13
CA THR A 49 13.25 -0.97 2.80
C THR A 49 12.66 -1.55 1.52
N ILE A 50 11.35 -1.50 1.37
CA ILE A 50 10.63 -2.03 0.21
C ILE A 50 10.89 -1.20 -1.05
N LEU A 51 10.93 0.13 -0.92
CA LEU A 51 11.15 1.03 -2.05
C LEU A 51 12.64 1.24 -2.38
N GLY A 52 13.55 0.91 -1.46
CA GLY A 52 14.97 1.15 -1.61
C GLY A 52 15.37 2.64 -1.58
N LYS A 53 14.52 3.52 -1.02
CA LYS A 53 14.77 4.96 -0.91
C LYS A 53 14.24 5.53 0.40
N LYS A 54 14.75 6.70 0.82
CA LYS A 54 14.35 7.40 2.04
C LYS A 54 13.03 8.16 1.88
N LEU A 55 12.22 8.17 2.93
CA LEU A 55 11.02 9.00 3.11
C LEU A 55 11.37 10.18 4.04
N PRO A 56 10.63 11.32 4.08
CA PRO A 56 9.28 11.54 3.57
C PRO A 56 9.26 12.16 2.17
N ASP A 57 8.80 11.38 1.21
CA ASP A 57 8.39 11.85 -0.12
C ASP A 57 6.94 11.40 -0.35
N ARG A 58 6.06 12.37 -0.65
CA ARG A 58 4.64 12.10 -0.92
C ARG A 58 4.46 11.15 -2.09
N VAL A 59 5.31 11.31 -3.11
CA VAL A 59 5.29 10.47 -4.31
C VAL A 59 5.69 9.04 -3.95
N ALA A 60 6.70 8.87 -3.10
CA ALA A 60 7.09 7.58 -2.57
C ALA A 60 6.00 6.91 -1.71
N THR A 61 5.21 7.66 -0.94
CA THR A 61 4.04 7.08 -0.25
C THR A 61 3.03 6.53 -1.25
N VAL A 62 2.66 7.31 -2.26
CA VAL A 62 1.75 6.83 -3.32
C VAL A 62 2.33 5.61 -4.04
N GLU A 63 3.62 5.64 -4.36
CA GLU A 63 4.33 4.52 -5.00
C GLU A 63 4.28 3.24 -4.15
N PHE A 64 4.49 3.34 -2.85
CA PHE A 64 4.39 2.20 -1.93
C PHE A 64 2.99 1.60 -1.96
N TYR A 65 1.95 2.41 -1.71
CA TYR A 65 0.57 1.93 -1.63
C TYR A 65 0.10 1.34 -2.98
N TYR A 66 0.49 1.95 -4.10
CA TYR A 66 0.23 1.42 -5.43
C TYR A 66 0.92 0.06 -5.65
N LYS A 67 2.24 -0.02 -5.43
CA LYS A 67 3.01 -1.26 -5.68
C LYS A 67 2.63 -2.40 -4.73
N ALA A 68 2.18 -2.09 -3.51
CA ALA A 68 1.71 -3.07 -2.55
C ALA A 68 0.25 -3.50 -2.79
N GLY A 69 -0.43 -2.93 -3.80
CA GLY A 69 -1.77 -3.35 -4.22
C GLY A 69 -2.90 -2.85 -3.34
N TYR A 70 -2.71 -1.74 -2.62
CA TYR A 70 -3.78 -1.13 -1.84
C TYR A 70 -4.74 -0.33 -2.72
N ASP A 71 -6.04 -0.45 -2.43
CA ASP A 71 -7.11 0.30 -3.08
C ASP A 71 -7.33 1.70 -2.48
N TYR A 72 -6.33 2.24 -1.79
CA TYR A 72 -6.35 3.58 -1.21
C TYR A 72 -4.93 4.05 -0.87
N VAL A 73 -4.82 5.34 -0.55
CA VAL A 73 -3.63 5.96 0.04
C VAL A 73 -4.09 6.74 1.27
N PRO A 74 -3.53 6.49 2.47
CA PRO A 74 -3.91 7.26 3.64
C PRO A 74 -3.35 8.69 3.54
N VAL A 75 -4.16 9.65 3.99
CA VAL A 75 -3.75 11.04 4.11
C VAL A 75 -3.72 11.36 5.60
N TRP A 76 -2.52 11.62 6.12
CA TRP A 76 -2.32 12.05 7.50
C TRP A 76 -2.01 13.55 7.54
N PRO A 77 -2.35 14.28 8.62
CA PRO A 77 -1.82 15.62 8.81
C PRO A 77 -0.27 15.57 8.82
N GLY A 78 0.36 16.21 7.85
CA GLY A 78 1.81 16.15 7.63
C GLY A 78 2.26 15.20 6.53
N LEU A 79 1.33 14.45 5.92
CA LEU A 79 1.50 13.83 4.61
C LEU A 79 1.22 14.83 3.49
#